data_AF-B4HCG8-F1
#
_entry.id   AF-B4HCG8-F1
#
_cell.length_a   1.000
_cell.length_b   1.000
_cell.length_c   1.000
_cell.angle_alpha   90.00
_cell.angle_beta   90.00
_cell.angle_gamma   90.00
#
_symmetry.space_group_name_H-M   'P 1'
#
loop_
_entity.id
_entity.type
_entity.pdbx_description
1 polymer ?
#
loop_
_entity_poly.entity_id
_entity_poly.type
_entity_poly.pdbx_seq_one_letter_code
_entity_poly.pdbx_strand_id
1 'polypeptide(L)'
;MSEKRQRKNKSRQKQQQRQQEQQAQQESADRDSARKSRLLAATDAEMESNLNRMINQTLRHQLSGQLSKYTNVMKGWQYRWFTVDAKTGFLSYYLCDSSAVGDDIAPSPHVLASAPRGQVQLAGAVVYPSDEDSRTFSIACASGDTVKLRANDARARQEWVDGLRAVVESHTKAMDISNSSPLPPRELLAASDAMVSARQALFLTEQCNASLARAIESIDCASFTPTDPDLLLLKAISTASTQCLHQCLGLLQRHQEMNQPSSEPIML
;
A
#
# COMPACT_ATOMS: atom_id res chain seq x y z
N MET A 1 30.80 -64.98 36.96
CA MET A 1 30.71 -64.27 35.65
C MET A 1 29.27 -63.87 35.25
N SER A 2 28.22 -64.41 35.88
CA SER A 2 26.81 -64.20 35.52
C SER A 2 26.25 -62.82 35.91
N GLU A 3 26.54 -62.31 37.11
CA GLU A 3 25.95 -61.05 37.62
C GLU A 3 26.40 -59.80 36.85
N LYS A 4 27.67 -59.73 36.41
CA LYS A 4 28.17 -58.60 35.61
C LYS A 4 27.47 -58.49 34.25
N ARG A 5 27.12 -59.62 33.63
CA ARG A 5 26.36 -59.65 32.37
C ARG A 5 24.91 -59.21 32.58
N GLN A 6 24.29 -59.60 33.68
CA GLN A 6 22.92 -59.20 34.04
C GLN A 6 22.80 -57.69 34.33
N ARG A 7 23.77 -57.11 35.04
CA ARG A 7 23.83 -55.65 35.28
C ARG A 7 24.04 -54.86 33.98
N LYS A 8 24.87 -55.36 33.07
CA LYS A 8 25.12 -54.74 31.76
C LYS A 8 23.88 -54.75 30.86
N ASN A 9 23.10 -55.84 30.86
CA ASN A 9 21.83 -55.90 30.13
C ASN A 9 20.76 -54.98 30.73
N LYS A 10 20.59 -54.96 32.07
CA LYS A 10 19.66 -54.02 32.73
C LYS A 10 20.01 -52.55 32.44
N SER A 11 21.30 -52.21 32.43
CA SER A 11 21.75 -50.85 32.13
C SER A 11 21.44 -50.44 30.68
N ARG A 12 21.66 -51.35 29.71
CA ARG A 12 21.34 -51.11 28.31
C ARG A 12 19.84 -50.93 28.09
N GLN A 13 19.03 -51.76 28.74
CA GLN A 13 17.58 -51.68 28.66
C GLN A 13 17.03 -50.37 29.25
N LYS A 14 17.57 -49.93 30.40
CA LYS A 14 17.23 -48.63 31.00
C LYS A 14 17.72 -47.42 30.19
N GLN A 15 18.75 -47.58 29.37
CA GLN A 15 19.24 -46.53 28.47
C GLN A 15 18.38 -46.45 27.20
N GLN A 16 17.97 -47.59 26.64
CA GLN A 16 17.01 -47.64 25.52
C GLN A 16 15.65 -47.06 25.91
N GLN A 17 15.14 -47.36 27.11
CA GLN A 17 13.85 -46.84 27.57
C GLN A 17 13.87 -45.31 27.71
N ARG A 18 14.96 -44.75 28.25
CA ARG A 18 15.13 -43.29 28.35
C ARG A 18 15.28 -42.60 26.99
N GLN A 19 15.93 -43.25 26.03
CA GLN A 19 16.00 -42.73 24.66
C GLN A 19 14.61 -42.73 23.99
N GLN A 20 13.82 -43.79 24.16
CA GLN A 20 12.45 -43.84 23.63
C GLN A 20 11.54 -42.79 24.29
N GLU A 21 11.65 -42.59 25.61
CA GLU A 21 10.89 -41.55 26.32
C GLU A 21 11.26 -40.14 25.86
N GLN A 22 12.54 -39.84 25.64
CA GLN A 22 12.98 -38.55 25.10
C GLN A 22 12.50 -38.33 23.67
N GLN A 23 12.53 -39.36 22.83
CA GLN A 23 12.08 -39.29 21.45
C GLN A 23 10.56 -39.06 21.36
N ALA A 24 9.79 -39.74 22.20
CA ALA A 24 8.33 -39.54 22.30
C ALA A 24 7.97 -38.14 22.83
N GLN A 25 8.74 -37.60 23.79
CA GLN A 25 8.54 -36.24 24.29
C GLN A 25 8.84 -35.18 23.22
N GLN A 26 9.90 -35.37 22.43
CA GLN A 26 10.25 -34.45 21.34
C GLN A 26 9.18 -34.46 20.23
N GLU A 27 8.69 -35.63 19.83
CA GLU A 27 7.59 -35.73 18.85
C GLU A 27 6.29 -35.09 19.36
N SER A 28 5.98 -35.22 20.65
CA SER A 28 4.81 -34.58 21.25
C SER A 28 4.93 -33.06 21.21
N ALA A 29 6.09 -32.51 21.54
CA ALA A 29 6.34 -31.07 21.53
C ALA A 29 6.28 -30.48 20.11
N ASP A 30 6.79 -31.20 19.12
CA ASP A 30 6.76 -30.77 17.72
C ASP A 30 5.33 -30.79 17.15
N ARG A 31 4.54 -31.81 17.50
CA ARG A 31 3.11 -31.87 17.15
C ARG A 31 2.31 -30.72 17.80
N ASP A 32 2.59 -30.39 19.06
CA ASP A 32 1.94 -29.27 19.73
C ASP A 32 2.34 -27.93 19.13
N SER A 33 3.62 -27.76 18.76
CA SER A 33 4.12 -26.56 18.07
C SER A 33 3.44 -26.38 16.70
N ALA A 34 3.37 -27.44 15.89
CA ALA A 34 2.69 -27.44 14.61
C ALA A 34 1.17 -27.18 14.74
N ARG A 35 0.55 -27.65 15.82
CA ARG A 35 -0.86 -27.36 16.10
C ARG A 35 -1.07 -25.89 16.47
N LYS A 36 -0.14 -25.31 17.24
CA LYS A 36 -0.19 -23.90 17.65
C LYS A 36 0.01 -22.95 16.46
N SER A 37 0.95 -23.26 15.57
CA SER A 37 1.17 -22.48 14.34
C SER A 37 -0.01 -22.54 13.38
N ARG A 38 -0.63 -23.72 13.21
CA ARG A 38 -1.87 -23.85 12.43
C ARG A 38 -3.04 -23.10 13.03
N LEU A 39 -3.17 -23.07 14.36
CA LEU A 39 -4.24 -22.34 15.04
C LEU A 39 -4.08 -20.82 14.83
N LEU A 40 -2.86 -20.30 14.96
CA LEU A 40 -2.55 -18.88 14.71
C LEU A 40 -2.81 -18.50 13.25
N ALA A 41 -2.35 -19.32 12.30
CA ALA A 41 -2.63 -19.10 10.87
C ALA A 41 -4.13 -19.19 10.55
N ALA A 42 -4.87 -20.09 11.21
CA ALA A 42 -6.32 -20.19 11.07
C ALA A 42 -7.03 -18.96 11.64
N THR A 43 -6.60 -18.42 12.79
CA THR A 43 -7.17 -17.19 13.35
C THR A 43 -6.88 -15.97 12.49
N ASP A 44 -5.68 -15.86 11.90
CA ASP A 44 -5.32 -14.79 10.99
C ASP A 44 -6.15 -14.87 9.69
N ALA A 45 -6.28 -16.08 9.12
CA ALA A 45 -7.11 -16.33 7.95
C ALA A 45 -8.60 -16.10 8.23
N GLU A 46 -9.09 -16.48 9.41
CA GLU A 46 -10.47 -16.22 9.83
C GLU A 46 -10.73 -14.72 10.00
N MET A 47 -9.79 -13.97 10.57
CA MET A 47 -9.90 -12.52 10.75
C MET A 47 -9.85 -11.78 9.40
N GLU A 48 -8.94 -12.16 8.50
CA GLU A 48 -8.97 -11.69 7.11
C GLU A 48 -10.26 -12.07 6.41
N SER A 49 -10.78 -13.29 6.61
CA SER A 49 -12.04 -13.73 5.98
C SER A 49 -13.25 -12.97 6.51
N ASN A 50 -13.27 -12.62 7.80
CA ASN A 50 -14.34 -11.86 8.43
C ASN A 50 -14.28 -10.40 8.03
N LEU A 51 -13.08 -9.82 7.92
CA LEU A 51 -12.88 -8.49 7.35
C LEU A 51 -13.33 -8.47 5.88
N ASN A 52 -12.91 -9.46 5.09
CA ASN A 52 -13.38 -9.61 3.71
C ASN A 52 -14.88 -9.84 3.63
N ARG A 53 -15.51 -10.59 4.54
CA ARG A 53 -16.96 -10.79 4.57
C ARG A 53 -17.69 -9.50 4.93
N MET A 54 -17.20 -8.75 5.90
CA MET A 54 -17.76 -7.47 6.32
C MET A 54 -17.59 -6.42 5.21
N ILE A 55 -16.40 -6.35 4.60
CA ILE A 55 -16.14 -5.55 3.40
C ILE A 55 -17.07 -5.99 2.26
N ASN A 56 -17.24 -7.28 1.98
CA ASN A 56 -18.19 -7.76 0.97
C ASN A 56 -19.65 -7.44 1.34
N GLN A 57 -20.00 -7.38 2.63
CA GLN A 57 -21.31 -6.95 3.10
C GLN A 57 -21.52 -5.45 2.90
N THR A 58 -20.49 -4.63 3.11
CA THR A 58 -20.48 -3.19 2.85
C THR A 58 -20.44 -2.90 1.35
N LEU A 59 -19.66 -3.63 0.55
CA LEU A 59 -19.60 -3.56 -0.92
C LEU A 59 -20.90 -4.03 -1.58
N ARG A 60 -21.67 -4.89 -0.90
CA ARG A 60 -23.02 -5.31 -1.36
C ARG A 60 -24.06 -4.20 -1.20
N HIS A 61 -23.85 -3.26 -0.27
CA HIS A 61 -24.60 -2.02 -0.26
C HIS A 61 -23.88 -1.06 -1.19
N GLN A 62 -24.42 -0.82 -2.39
CA GLN A 62 -23.87 0.17 -3.32
C GLN A 62 -23.67 1.49 -2.57
N LEU A 63 -22.41 1.83 -2.25
CA LEU A 63 -22.05 3.03 -1.50
C LEU A 63 -22.43 4.22 -2.35
N SER A 64 -23.63 4.73 -2.12
CA SER A 64 -24.27 5.73 -2.95
C SER A 64 -25.04 6.68 -2.06
N GLY A 65 -25.03 7.96 -2.43
CA GLY A 65 -25.62 8.99 -1.60
C GLY A 65 -25.18 10.38 -1.98
N GLN A 66 -25.80 11.36 -1.34
CA GLN A 66 -25.54 12.77 -1.57
C GLN A 66 -24.35 13.25 -0.73
N LEU A 67 -23.37 13.88 -1.38
CA LEU A 67 -22.24 14.54 -0.74
C LEU A 67 -22.06 15.94 -1.30
N SER A 68 -21.51 16.85 -0.52
CA SER A 68 -21.10 18.15 -1.03
C SER A 68 -19.68 18.05 -1.58
N LYS A 69 -19.50 18.34 -2.87
CA LYS A 69 -18.21 18.42 -3.55
C LYS A 69 -17.71 19.86 -3.58
N TYR A 70 -16.46 20.08 -3.21
CA TYR A 70 -15.82 21.38 -3.43
C TYR A 70 -15.50 21.56 -4.93
N THR A 71 -15.93 22.67 -5.52
CA THR A 71 -15.69 22.95 -6.95
C THR A 71 -14.67 24.05 -7.19
N ASN A 72 -14.84 25.24 -6.62
CA ASN A 72 -13.93 26.37 -6.76
C ASN A 72 -14.28 27.44 -5.71
N VAL A 73 -13.44 28.46 -5.56
CA VAL A 73 -13.66 29.56 -4.60
C VAL A 73 -14.98 30.31 -4.86
N MET A 74 -15.39 30.42 -6.14
CA MET A 74 -16.57 31.18 -6.54
C MET A 74 -17.91 30.46 -6.25
N LYS A 75 -17.97 29.13 -6.46
CA LYS A 75 -19.18 28.32 -6.27
C LYS A 75 -19.17 27.54 -4.95
N GLY A 76 -18.01 27.40 -4.31
CA GLY A 76 -17.85 26.70 -3.04
C GLY A 76 -18.22 25.22 -3.10
N TRP A 77 -19.00 24.79 -2.09
CA TRP A 77 -19.50 23.43 -1.91
C TRP A 77 -20.82 23.24 -2.67
N GLN A 78 -20.90 22.17 -3.47
CA GLN A 78 -22.12 21.84 -4.22
C GLN A 78 -22.56 20.41 -3.96
N TYR A 79 -23.85 20.20 -3.73
CA TYR A 79 -24.42 18.86 -3.59
C TYR A 79 -24.34 18.09 -4.90
N ARG A 80 -23.83 16.86 -4.82
CA ARG A 80 -23.79 15.90 -5.92
C ARG A 80 -24.11 14.52 -5.39
N TRP A 81 -24.78 13.74 -6.21
CA TRP A 81 -25.00 12.34 -5.92
C TRP A 81 -23.76 11.55 -6.34
N PHE A 82 -23.21 10.78 -5.43
CA PHE A 82 -22.07 9.91 -5.68
C PHE A 82 -22.52 8.45 -5.65
N THR A 83 -21.90 7.65 -6.50
CA THR A 83 -22.06 6.20 -6.52
C THR A 83 -20.69 5.56 -6.66
N VAL A 84 -20.41 4.58 -5.82
CA VAL A 84 -19.22 3.75 -5.95
C VAL A 84 -19.60 2.42 -6.56
N ASP A 85 -18.96 2.09 -7.67
CA ASP A 85 -19.03 0.75 -8.22
C ASP A 85 -17.88 -0.09 -7.67
N ALA A 86 -18.21 -0.97 -6.73
CA ALA A 86 -17.28 -1.92 -6.13
C ALA A 86 -16.65 -2.88 -7.15
N LYS A 87 -17.33 -3.17 -8.27
CA LYS A 87 -16.84 -4.14 -9.27
C LYS A 87 -15.81 -3.52 -10.19
N THR A 88 -16.05 -2.28 -10.61
CA THR A 88 -15.17 -1.57 -11.54
C THR A 88 -14.16 -0.66 -10.85
N GLY A 89 -14.37 -0.32 -9.58
CA GLY A 89 -13.47 0.53 -8.80
C GLY A 89 -13.61 2.01 -9.15
N PHE A 90 -14.72 2.42 -9.76
CA PHE A 90 -14.98 3.82 -10.10
C PHE A 90 -15.91 4.48 -9.08
N LEU A 91 -15.54 5.69 -8.67
CA LEU A 91 -16.40 6.66 -8.00
C LEU A 91 -16.96 7.62 -9.05
N SER A 92 -18.25 7.50 -9.33
CA SER A 92 -18.97 8.36 -10.28
C SER A 92 -19.82 9.37 -9.55
N TYR A 93 -19.98 10.56 -10.13
CA TYR A 93 -20.88 11.57 -9.59
C TYR A 93 -21.85 12.14 -10.64
N TYR A 94 -23.04 12.48 -10.16
CA TYR A 94 -24.16 12.97 -10.94
C TYR A 94 -24.63 14.31 -10.38
N LEU A 95 -25.12 15.18 -11.26
CA LEU A 95 -25.75 16.43 -10.84
C LEU A 95 -27.19 16.12 -10.48
N CYS A 96 -27.56 16.39 -9.22
CA CYS A 96 -28.97 16.49 -8.87
C CYS A 96 -29.49 17.84 -9.36
N ASP A 97 -30.68 17.85 -9.97
CA ASP A 97 -31.38 19.10 -10.21
C ASP A 97 -31.83 19.68 -8.86
N SER A 98 -31.43 20.91 -8.58
CA SER A 98 -31.68 21.61 -7.32
C SER A 98 -33.17 21.95 -7.11
N SER A 99 -34.04 21.59 -8.06
CA SER A 99 -35.50 21.72 -7.95
C SER A 99 -36.14 20.65 -7.06
N ALA A 100 -35.44 19.54 -6.76
CA ALA A 100 -35.89 18.51 -5.83
C ALA A 100 -35.55 18.87 -4.38
N VAL A 101 -36.21 19.90 -3.84
CA VAL A 101 -36.20 20.21 -2.41
C VAL A 101 -37.13 19.23 -1.71
N GLY A 102 -36.57 18.13 -1.19
CA GLY A 102 -37.28 17.14 -0.39
C GLY A 102 -36.31 16.07 0.11
N ASP A 103 -36.19 15.94 1.43
CA ASP A 103 -35.12 15.31 2.21
C ASP A 103 -34.87 13.80 1.99
N ASP A 104 -35.50 13.14 1.00
CA ASP A 104 -35.55 11.67 0.92
C ASP A 104 -35.69 11.07 -0.50
N ILE A 105 -35.22 11.75 -1.55
CA ILE A 105 -35.40 11.23 -2.92
C ILE A 105 -34.04 11.05 -3.60
N ALA A 106 -33.57 9.80 -3.62
CA ALA A 106 -32.54 9.37 -4.56
C ALA A 106 -32.86 9.92 -5.97
N PRO A 107 -31.87 10.41 -6.73
CA PRO A 107 -32.12 10.91 -8.07
C PRO A 107 -32.87 9.84 -8.88
N SER A 108 -33.90 10.27 -9.62
CA SER A 108 -34.74 9.37 -10.42
C SER A 108 -33.85 8.36 -11.17
N PRO A 109 -34.21 7.08 -11.25
CA PRO A 109 -33.41 6.03 -11.91
C PRO A 109 -32.94 6.44 -13.33
N HIS A 110 -33.69 7.31 -14.00
CA HIS A 110 -33.32 7.88 -15.30
C HIS A 110 -32.12 8.84 -15.28
N VAL A 111 -31.86 9.56 -14.19
CA VAL A 111 -30.69 10.44 -14.03
C VAL A 111 -29.44 9.64 -13.70
N LEU A 112 -29.56 8.58 -12.91
CA LEU A 112 -28.48 7.63 -12.66
C LEU A 112 -28.15 6.79 -13.91
N ALA A 113 -29.12 6.60 -14.81
CA ALA A 113 -28.93 6.01 -16.14
C ALA A 113 -28.32 6.97 -17.17
N SER A 114 -28.21 8.27 -16.86
CA SER A 114 -27.48 9.23 -17.69
C SER A 114 -25.97 9.05 -17.52
N ALA A 115 -25.17 9.54 -18.47
CA ALA A 115 -23.72 9.49 -18.35
C ALA A 115 -23.25 10.25 -17.09
N PRO A 116 -22.35 9.69 -16.27
CA PRO A 116 -21.84 10.38 -15.09
C PRO A 116 -21.15 11.67 -15.52
N ARG A 117 -21.34 12.74 -14.75
CA ARG A 117 -20.72 14.04 -15.06
C ARG A 117 -19.20 13.99 -14.90
N GLY A 118 -18.73 13.10 -14.04
CA GLY A 118 -17.34 12.71 -13.95
C GLY A 118 -17.21 11.41 -13.14
N GLN A 119 -16.15 10.68 -13.43
CA GLN A 119 -15.79 9.46 -12.75
C GLN A 119 -14.31 9.52 -12.35
N VAL A 120 -13.99 8.85 -11.25
CA VAL A 120 -12.65 8.83 -10.66
C VAL A 120 -12.29 7.37 -10.37
N GLN A 121 -11.08 6.96 -10.75
CA GLN A 121 -10.57 5.63 -10.43
C GLN A 121 -10.09 5.60 -8.96
N LEU A 122 -10.63 4.65 -8.20
CA LEU A 122 -10.26 4.45 -6.79
C LEU A 122 -9.02 3.58 -6.63
N ALA A 123 -8.60 2.84 -7.66
CA ALA A 123 -7.40 2.02 -7.58
C ALA A 123 -6.15 2.90 -7.38
N GLY A 124 -5.44 2.66 -6.28
CA GLY A 124 -4.29 3.47 -5.87
C GLY A 124 -4.64 4.86 -5.34
N ALA A 125 -5.92 5.19 -5.14
CA ALA A 125 -6.32 6.42 -4.50
C ALA A 125 -6.11 6.36 -2.97
N VAL A 126 -5.93 7.49 -2.31
CA VAL A 126 -5.78 7.58 -0.85
C VAL A 126 -6.91 8.43 -0.29
N VAL A 127 -7.63 7.88 0.69
CA VAL A 127 -8.76 8.55 1.35
C VAL A 127 -8.38 8.94 2.77
N TYR A 128 -8.34 10.24 3.03
CA TYR A 128 -8.00 10.79 4.35
C TYR A 128 -9.11 11.70 4.89
N PRO A 129 -9.48 11.57 6.17
CA PRO A 129 -10.45 12.44 6.80
C PRO A 129 -9.76 13.78 7.09
N SER A 130 -10.52 14.88 7.02
CA SER A 130 -10.01 16.18 7.44
C SER A 130 -9.95 16.25 8.98
N ASP A 131 -8.96 16.94 9.52
CA ASP A 131 -8.83 17.28 10.95
C ASP A 131 -9.54 18.61 11.29
N GLU A 132 -9.71 19.48 10.30
CA GLU A 132 -10.39 20.78 10.42
C GLU A 132 -11.87 20.67 10.83
N ASP A 133 -12.57 19.60 10.42
CA ASP A 133 -13.96 19.37 10.79
C ASP A 133 -14.36 17.88 10.82
N SER A 134 -15.51 17.60 11.44
CA SER A 134 -15.99 16.23 11.62
C SER A 134 -16.77 15.66 10.42
N ARG A 135 -16.91 16.38 9.29
CA ARG A 135 -17.79 16.04 8.16
C ARG A 135 -17.07 15.96 6.82
N THR A 136 -15.86 16.48 6.71
CA THR A 136 -15.08 16.62 5.49
C THR A 136 -14.02 15.53 5.38
N PHE A 137 -13.79 15.08 4.16
CA PHE A 137 -12.74 14.14 3.81
C PHE A 137 -12.26 14.42 2.39
N SER A 138 -11.06 13.94 2.06
CA SER A 138 -10.47 14.13 0.74
C SER A 138 -10.03 12.80 0.15
N ILE A 139 -10.17 12.69 -1.16
CA ILE A 139 -9.74 11.56 -1.96
C ILE A 139 -8.62 12.05 -2.88
N ALA A 140 -7.39 11.62 -2.62
CA ALA A 140 -6.26 11.84 -3.52
C ALA A 140 -6.20 10.68 -4.52
N CYS A 141 -6.43 10.95 -5.79
CA CYS A 141 -6.48 9.94 -6.84
C CYS A 141 -5.07 9.60 -7.30
N ALA A 142 -4.85 8.40 -7.83
CA ALA A 142 -3.58 8.03 -8.44
C ALA A 142 -3.20 8.93 -9.64
N SER A 143 -4.17 9.61 -10.27
CA SER A 143 -3.93 10.62 -11.32
C SER A 143 -3.28 11.90 -10.80
N GLY A 144 -3.20 12.11 -9.48
CA GLY A 144 -2.75 13.36 -8.86
C GLY A 144 -3.88 14.34 -8.53
N ASP A 145 -5.11 14.07 -8.98
CA ASP A 145 -6.27 14.91 -8.66
C ASP A 145 -6.74 14.68 -7.22
N THR A 146 -7.06 15.76 -6.51
CA THR A 146 -7.65 15.65 -5.16
C THR A 146 -9.10 16.12 -5.16
N VAL A 147 -10.00 15.26 -4.69
CA VAL A 147 -11.42 15.55 -4.56
C VAL A 147 -11.77 15.75 -3.10
N LYS A 148 -12.15 16.98 -2.73
CA LYS A 148 -12.66 17.30 -1.40
C LYS A 148 -14.18 17.10 -1.34
N LEU A 149 -14.61 16.28 -0.39
CA LEU A 149 -16.01 15.90 -0.18
C LEU A 149 -16.42 16.15 1.26
N ARG A 150 -17.70 16.49 1.45
CA ARG A 150 -18.30 16.69 2.77
C ARG A 150 -19.58 15.87 2.88
N ALA A 151 -19.65 15.07 3.93
CA ALA A 151 -20.82 14.27 4.29
C ALA A 151 -21.80 15.08 5.15
N ASN A 152 -23.02 14.54 5.33
CA ASN A 152 -24.04 15.19 6.14
C ASN A 152 -23.61 15.30 7.61
N ASP A 153 -23.07 14.21 8.15
CA ASP A 153 -22.65 14.07 9.56
C ASP A 153 -21.36 13.28 9.73
N ALA A 154 -20.82 13.27 10.94
CA ALA A 154 -19.58 12.57 11.27
C ALA A 154 -19.66 11.06 11.09
N ARG A 155 -20.82 10.46 11.37
CA ARG A 155 -21.07 9.04 11.14
C ARG A 155 -21.09 8.72 9.64
N ALA A 156 -21.86 9.47 8.86
CA ALA A 156 -21.92 9.29 7.41
C ALA A 156 -20.54 9.47 6.77
N ARG A 157 -19.75 10.46 7.22
CA ARG A 157 -18.35 10.62 6.81
C ARG A 157 -17.55 9.34 7.03
N GLN A 158 -17.66 8.74 8.22
CA GLN A 158 -16.91 7.54 8.56
C GLN A 158 -17.32 6.35 7.67
N GLU A 159 -18.62 6.15 7.46
CA GLU A 159 -19.15 5.12 6.56
C GLU A 159 -18.64 5.30 5.12
N TRP A 160 -18.62 6.53 4.62
CA TRP A 160 -18.06 6.85 3.29
C TRP A 160 -16.57 6.57 3.22
N VAL A 161 -15.81 7.03 4.21
CA VAL A 161 -14.36 6.86 4.25
C VAL A 161 -13.97 5.38 4.34
N ASP A 162 -14.63 4.61 5.20
CA ASP A 162 -14.35 3.19 5.39
C ASP A 162 -14.76 2.38 4.16
N GLY A 163 -15.94 2.67 3.58
CA GLY A 163 -16.38 2.05 2.34
C GLY A 163 -15.45 2.33 1.16
N LEU A 164 -15.02 3.59 0.98
CA LEU A 164 -14.09 3.96 -0.08
C LEU A 164 -12.72 3.32 0.11
N ARG A 165 -12.17 3.31 1.33
CA ARG A 165 -10.89 2.63 1.61
C ARG A 165 -10.94 1.14 1.31
N ALA A 166 -12.03 0.48 1.67
CA ALA A 166 -12.21 -0.94 1.37
C ALA A 166 -12.23 -1.21 -0.15
N VAL A 167 -12.90 -0.35 -0.93
CA VAL A 167 -12.92 -0.45 -2.40
C VAL A 167 -11.53 -0.20 -2.99
N VAL A 168 -10.85 0.85 -2.54
CA VAL A 168 -9.46 1.18 -2.93
C VAL A 168 -8.55 -0.01 -2.66
N GLU A 169 -8.55 -0.53 -1.44
CA GLU A 169 -7.67 -1.63 -1.02
C GLU A 169 -7.95 -2.91 -1.82
N SER A 170 -9.23 -3.25 -2.00
CA SER A 170 -9.62 -4.40 -2.80
C SER A 170 -9.18 -4.27 -4.26
N HIS A 171 -9.31 -3.09 -4.87
CA HIS A 171 -8.91 -2.87 -6.27
C HIS A 171 -7.40 -2.77 -6.44
N THR A 172 -6.69 -2.12 -5.52
CA THR A 172 -5.23 -2.07 -5.51
C THR A 172 -4.65 -3.47 -5.32
N LYS A 173 -5.20 -4.28 -4.41
CA LYS A 173 -4.76 -5.68 -4.22
C LYS A 173 -5.09 -6.55 -5.44
N ALA A 174 -6.25 -6.36 -6.07
CA ALA A 174 -6.59 -7.06 -7.32
C ALA A 174 -5.67 -6.66 -8.48
N MET A 175 -5.31 -5.39 -8.60
CA MET A 175 -4.32 -4.90 -9.57
C MET A 175 -2.91 -5.45 -9.28
N ASP A 176 -2.51 -5.52 -8.01
CA ASP A 176 -1.24 -6.09 -7.59
C ASP A 176 -1.18 -7.61 -7.84
N ILE A 177 -2.29 -8.33 -7.60
CA ILE A 177 -2.38 -9.75 -7.95
C ILE A 177 -2.32 -9.96 -9.48
N SER A 178 -2.92 -9.10 -10.29
CA SER A 178 -2.74 -9.16 -11.76
C SER A 178 -1.32 -8.81 -12.21
N ASN A 179 -0.63 -7.92 -11.49
CA ASN A 179 0.77 -7.57 -11.71
C ASN A 179 1.76 -8.58 -11.09
N SER A 180 1.30 -9.49 -10.23
CA SER A 180 2.06 -10.62 -9.70
C SER A 180 2.14 -11.80 -10.69
N SER A 181 1.39 -11.73 -11.80
CA SER A 181 1.77 -12.49 -12.99
C SER A 181 3.10 -11.92 -13.48
N PRO A 182 4.15 -12.74 -13.68
CA PRO A 182 5.45 -12.24 -14.13
C PRO A 182 5.20 -11.36 -15.35
N LEU A 183 5.64 -10.09 -15.24
CA LEU A 183 5.55 -9.12 -16.31
C LEU A 183 5.97 -9.81 -17.62
N PRO A 184 5.22 -9.64 -18.72
CA PRO A 184 5.60 -10.24 -19.99
C PRO A 184 7.06 -9.86 -20.29
N PRO A 185 7.87 -10.73 -20.94
CA PRO A 185 9.32 -10.54 -21.07
C PRO A 185 9.75 -9.14 -21.57
N ARG A 186 8.91 -8.50 -22.39
CA ARG A 186 9.08 -7.13 -22.88
C ARG A 186 9.09 -6.08 -21.76
N GLU A 187 8.23 -6.22 -20.76
CA GLU A 187 8.10 -5.27 -19.65
C GLU A 187 9.18 -5.48 -18.60
N LEU A 188 9.65 -6.72 -18.38
CA LEU A 188 10.83 -6.98 -17.57
C LEU A 188 12.09 -6.33 -18.17
N LEU A 189 12.25 -6.40 -19.49
CA LEU A 189 13.33 -5.72 -20.20
C LEU A 189 13.20 -4.20 -20.06
N ALA A 190 12.00 -3.65 -20.28
CA ALA A 190 11.75 -2.21 -20.11
C ALA A 190 12.02 -1.72 -18.68
N ALA A 191 11.62 -2.48 -17.66
CA ALA A 191 11.90 -2.18 -16.26
C ALA A 191 13.40 -2.25 -15.95
N SER A 192 14.11 -3.23 -16.51
CA SER A 192 15.57 -3.34 -16.42
C SER A 192 16.28 -2.15 -17.07
N ASP A 193 15.86 -1.75 -18.28
CA ASP A 193 16.39 -0.59 -18.99
C ASP A 193 16.12 0.71 -18.24
N ALA A 194 14.91 0.86 -17.68
CA ALA A 194 14.57 2.01 -16.83
C ALA A 194 15.45 2.08 -15.58
N MET A 195 15.76 0.95 -14.95
CA MET A 195 16.70 0.89 -13.83
C MET A 195 18.14 1.24 -14.22
N VAL A 196 18.61 0.79 -15.38
CA VAL A 196 19.92 1.17 -15.92
C VAL A 196 19.99 2.67 -16.17
N SER A 197 18.94 3.22 -16.80
CA SER A 197 18.81 4.65 -17.05
C SER A 197 18.79 5.45 -15.74
N ALA A 198 18.05 5.00 -14.72
CA ALA A 198 18.02 5.64 -13.41
C ALA A 198 19.40 5.67 -12.73
N ARG A 199 20.17 4.57 -12.81
CA ARG A 199 21.56 4.53 -12.32
C ARG A 199 22.45 5.53 -13.05
N GLN A 200 22.33 5.60 -14.37
CA GLN A 200 23.12 6.53 -15.18
C GLN A 200 22.78 7.99 -14.86
N ALA A 201 21.49 8.32 -14.73
CA ALA A 201 21.03 9.65 -14.34
C ALA A 201 21.53 10.05 -12.95
N LEU A 202 21.55 9.11 -12.00
CA LEU A 202 22.09 9.34 -10.66
C LEU A 202 23.60 9.59 -10.67
N PHE A 203 24.35 8.84 -11.47
CA PHE A 203 25.78 9.07 -11.64
C PHE A 203 26.08 10.45 -12.24
N LEU A 204 25.29 10.91 -13.21
CA LEU A 204 25.42 12.27 -13.75
C LEU A 204 25.07 13.32 -12.69
N THR A 205 24.02 13.09 -11.91
CA THR A 205 23.62 13.97 -10.80
C THR A 205 24.73 14.10 -9.76
N GLU A 206 25.39 12.99 -9.41
CA GLU A 206 26.53 12.97 -8.50
C GLU A 206 27.70 13.79 -9.05
N GLN A 207 28.03 13.64 -10.33
CA GLN A 207 29.07 14.45 -10.98
C GLN A 207 28.73 15.95 -10.97
N CYS A 208 27.46 16.29 -11.21
CA CYS A 208 26.98 17.67 -11.11
C CYS A 208 27.12 18.22 -9.69
N ASN A 209 26.75 17.44 -8.66
CA ASN A 209 26.92 17.83 -7.26
C ASN A 209 28.41 18.02 -6.90
N ALA A 210 29.30 17.14 -7.37
CA ALA A 210 30.74 17.27 -7.17
C ALA A 210 31.35 18.47 -7.91
N SER A 211 30.82 18.78 -9.10
CA SER A 211 31.22 19.98 -9.86
C SER A 211 30.77 21.25 -9.15
N LEU A 212 29.52 21.28 -8.65
CA LEU A 212 28.97 22.39 -7.87
C LEU A 212 29.80 22.63 -6.59
N ALA A 213 30.14 21.58 -5.85
CA ALA A 213 30.96 21.68 -4.66
C ALA A 213 32.34 22.30 -4.96
N ARG A 214 33.00 21.86 -6.03
CA ARG A 214 34.28 22.42 -6.48
C ARG A 214 34.15 23.86 -6.93
N ALA A 215 33.08 24.19 -7.66
CA ALA A 215 32.82 25.55 -8.11
C ALA A 215 32.64 26.52 -6.94
N ILE A 216 31.93 26.11 -5.88
CA ILE A 216 31.74 26.89 -4.65
C ILE A 216 33.08 27.08 -3.90
N GLU A 217 33.91 26.04 -3.84
CA GLU A 217 35.23 26.10 -3.20
C GLU A 217 36.24 26.98 -3.96
N SER A 218 36.06 27.13 -5.28
CA SER A 218 36.91 27.97 -6.15
C SER A 218 36.34 29.36 -6.41
N ILE A 219 35.36 29.84 -5.64
CA ILE A 219 34.82 31.19 -5.80
C ILE A 219 35.87 32.21 -5.35
N ASP A 220 36.46 32.89 -6.33
CA ASP A 220 37.22 34.12 -6.15
C ASP A 220 36.35 35.30 -6.62
N CYS A 221 35.41 35.72 -5.79
CA CYS A 221 34.52 36.86 -6.08
C CYS A 221 34.48 37.83 -4.89
N ALA A 222 34.44 39.14 -5.16
CA ALA A 222 34.38 40.16 -4.12
C ALA A 222 33.05 40.18 -3.33
N SER A 223 31.99 39.57 -3.88
CA SER A 223 30.63 39.61 -3.33
C SER A 223 30.20 38.34 -2.58
N PHE A 224 30.88 37.20 -2.78
CA PHE A 224 30.53 35.92 -2.16
C PHE A 224 31.80 35.21 -1.71
N THR A 225 31.75 34.62 -0.51
CA THR A 225 32.85 33.81 0.02
C THR A 225 32.46 32.34 0.02
N PRO A 226 33.39 31.39 -0.08
CA PRO A 226 33.09 29.96 0.04
C PRO A 226 32.44 29.54 1.37
N THR A 227 32.53 30.40 2.38
CA THR A 227 31.90 30.26 3.71
C THR A 227 30.54 30.95 3.82
N ASP A 228 30.01 31.49 2.73
CA ASP A 228 28.71 32.14 2.71
C ASP A 228 27.58 31.15 3.10
N PRO A 229 26.68 31.53 4.02
CA PRO A 229 25.66 30.64 4.55
C PRO A 229 24.70 30.10 3.47
N ASP A 230 24.38 30.88 2.44
CA ASP A 230 23.46 30.46 1.39
C ASP A 230 24.13 29.47 0.43
N LEU A 231 25.43 29.63 0.17
CA LEU A 231 26.22 28.67 -0.62
C LEU A 231 26.44 27.36 0.12
N LEU A 232 26.69 27.42 1.43
CA LEU A 232 26.79 26.23 2.27
C LEU A 232 25.45 25.49 2.36
N LEU A 233 24.34 26.21 2.49
CA LEU A 233 23.01 25.64 2.46
C LEU A 233 22.71 24.98 1.11
N LEU A 234 23.05 25.64 0.01
CA LEU A 234 22.89 25.09 -1.34
C LEU A 234 23.68 23.78 -1.51
N LYS A 235 24.94 23.74 -1.04
CA LYS A 235 25.78 22.53 -1.05
C LYS A 235 25.19 21.42 -0.19
N ALA A 236 24.70 21.76 1.00
CA ALA A 236 24.06 20.81 1.90
C ALA A 236 22.79 20.21 1.30
N ILE A 237 21.91 21.04 0.72
CA ILE A 237 20.67 20.60 0.06
C ILE A 237 20.98 19.75 -1.17
N SER A 238 21.95 20.16 -2.00
CA SER A 238 22.32 19.40 -3.21
C SER A 238 22.89 18.02 -2.85
N THR A 239 23.72 17.95 -1.81
CA THR A 239 24.26 16.68 -1.29
C THR A 239 23.17 15.81 -0.68
N ALA A 240 22.30 16.38 0.17
CA ALA A 240 21.20 15.65 0.79
C ALA A 240 20.19 15.12 -0.25
N SER A 241 19.87 15.92 -1.26
CA SER A 241 19.01 15.52 -2.39
C SER A 241 19.61 14.34 -3.15
N THR A 242 20.90 14.42 -3.48
CA THR A 242 21.62 13.35 -4.17
C THR A 242 21.60 12.06 -3.34
N GLN A 243 21.84 12.14 -2.02
CA GLN A 243 21.79 10.99 -1.13
C GLN A 243 20.39 10.39 -1.00
N CYS A 244 19.35 11.22 -0.92
CA CYS A 244 17.95 10.78 -0.90
C CYS A 244 17.62 9.97 -2.16
N LEU A 245 18.03 10.45 -3.34
CA LEU A 245 17.79 9.74 -4.59
C LEU A 245 18.50 8.37 -4.63
N HIS A 246 19.72 8.26 -4.08
CA HIS A 246 20.42 6.98 -3.93
C HIS A 246 19.66 6.01 -3.01
N GLN A 247 19.14 6.51 -1.90
CA GLN A 247 18.33 5.70 -0.97
C GLN A 247 17.04 5.22 -1.62
N CYS A 248 16.35 6.08 -2.38
CA CYS A 248 15.15 5.72 -3.14
C CYS A 248 15.44 4.64 -4.18
N LEU A 249 16.53 4.76 -4.95
CA LEU A 249 16.92 3.72 -5.91
C LEU A 249 17.21 2.39 -5.20
N GLY A 250 17.89 2.41 -4.05
CA GLY A 250 18.18 1.21 -3.26
C GLY A 250 16.93 0.55 -2.65
N LEU A 251 15.86 1.31 -2.38
CA LEU A 251 14.56 0.76 -1.98
C LEU A 251 13.87 0.07 -3.17
N LEU A 252 13.91 0.68 -4.35
CA LEU A 252 13.33 0.12 -5.58
C LEU A 252 14.02 -1.18 -6.00
N GLN A 253 15.36 -1.24 -5.91
CA GLN A 253 16.12 -2.47 -6.21
C GLN A 253 15.76 -3.62 -5.27
N ARG A 254 15.70 -3.37 -3.96
CA ARG A 254 15.30 -4.39 -2.98
C ARG A 254 13.87 -4.88 -3.19
N HIS A 255 12.96 -3.98 -3.55
CA HIS A 255 11.59 -4.35 -3.87
C HIS A 255 11.54 -5.27 -5.09
N GLN A 256 12.36 -5.01 -6.12
CA GLN A 256 12.44 -5.87 -7.30
C GLN A 256 13.05 -7.26 -7.02
N GLU A 257 14.06 -7.33 -6.15
CA GLU A 257 14.65 -8.60 -5.70
C GLU A 257 13.64 -9.44 -4.90
N MET A 258 12.86 -8.81 -4.02
CA MET A 258 11.80 -9.49 -3.26
C MET A 258 10.65 -10.01 -4.14
N ASN A 259 10.43 -9.39 -5.31
CA ASN A 259 9.34 -9.73 -6.21
C ASN A 259 9.77 -10.69 -7.35
N GLN A 260 11.03 -11.13 -7.39
CA GLN A 260 11.46 -12.22 -8.28
C GLN A 260 11.18 -13.57 -7.62
N PRO A 261 10.35 -14.45 -8.22
CA PRO A 261 10.24 -15.82 -7.74
C PRO A 261 11.59 -16.50 -7.95
N SER A 262 12.20 -16.98 -6.86
CA SER A 262 13.38 -17.82 -6.86
C SER A 262 13.18 -18.97 -7.83
N SER A 263 13.78 -18.88 -9.00
CA SER A 263 13.91 -20.00 -9.92
C SER A 263 14.90 -20.96 -9.28
N GLU A 264 14.40 -21.98 -8.59
CA GLU A 264 15.22 -23.11 -8.18
C GLU A 264 15.92 -23.67 -9.44
N PRO A 265 17.25 -23.81 -9.43
CA PRO A 265 17.92 -24.51 -10.51
C PRO A 265 17.55 -25.99 -10.41
N ILE A 266 16.82 -26.47 -11.42
CA ILE A 266 16.63 -27.90 -11.66
C ILE A 266 18.03 -28.49 -11.89
N MET A 267 18.58 -29.18 -10.88
CA MET A 267 19.72 -30.06 -11.06
C MET A 267 19.27 -31.24 -11.92
N LEU A 268 19.73 -31.27 -13.17
CA LEU A 268 19.76 -32.46 -14.02
C LEU A 268 21.00 -33.30 -13.68
#